data_AF-A0A4Y8SWS2-F1
#
_entry.id   AF-A0A4Y8SWS2-F1
#
_cell.length_a   1.000
_cell.length_b   1.000
_cell.length_c   1.000
_cell.angle_alpha   90.00
_cell.angle_beta   90.00
_cell.angle_gamma   90.00
#
_symmetry.space_group_name_H-M   'P 1'
#
loop_
_entity.id
_entity.type
_entity.pdbx_description
1 polymer ?
#
loop_
_entity_poly.entity_id
_entity_poly.type
_entity_poly.pdbx_seq_one_letter_code
_entity_poly.pdbx_strand_id
1 'polypeptide(L)'
;MTLCETLRLINLLMFGGVMVSASALAIYAWFFARQRGLDINTFEGAGEVHRLAMTFEHKLLSLLLILGLYVFPLLLALSFGPLIWGLFQGCEYRLSGRNSHIVWKLVR
;
A
#
# COMPACT_ATOMS: atom_id res chain seq x y z
N MET A 1 -1.69 -12.94 25.05
CA MET A 1 -2.06 -12.61 23.65
C MET A 1 -2.43 -13.92 22.96
N THR A 2 -3.65 -14.04 22.49
CA THR A 2 -4.08 -15.20 21.68
C THR A 2 -3.53 -15.09 20.25
N LEU A 3 -3.40 -16.21 19.53
CA LEU A 3 -2.90 -16.22 18.15
C LEU A 3 -3.66 -15.24 17.25
N CYS A 4 -4.99 -15.19 17.37
CA CYS A 4 -5.85 -14.31 16.57
C CYS A 4 -5.66 -12.82 16.91
N GLU A 5 -5.45 -12.46 18.18
CA GLU A 5 -5.12 -11.08 18.57
C GLU A 5 -3.78 -10.65 17.98
N THR A 6 -2.78 -11.53 18.02
CA THR A 6 -1.46 -11.27 17.46
C THR A 6 -1.53 -11.08 15.95
N LEU A 7 -2.23 -11.97 15.21
CA LEU A 7 -2.40 -11.84 13.76
C LEU A 7 -3.19 -10.58 13.38
N ARG A 8 -4.22 -10.21 14.16
CA ARG A 8 -4.96 -8.97 13.97
C ARG A 8 -4.06 -7.75 14.14
N LEU A 9 -3.22 -7.73 15.17
CA LEU A 9 -2.28 -6.64 15.42
C LEU A 9 -1.22 -6.55 14.31
N ILE A 10 -0.62 -7.68 13.92
CA ILE A 10 0.37 -7.75 12.83
C ILE A 10 -0.23 -7.22 11.53
N ASN A 11 -1.43 -7.66 11.17
CA ASN A 11 -2.10 -7.21 9.95
C ASN A 11 -2.38 -5.69 9.99
N LEU A 12 -2.87 -5.18 11.12
CA LEU A 12 -3.10 -3.74 11.30
C LEU A 12 -1.81 -2.93 11.16
N LEU A 13 -0.71 -3.40 11.77
CA LEU A 13 0.59 -2.75 11.69
C LEU A 13 1.19 -2.81 10.27
N MET A 14 1.09 -3.96 9.60
CA MET A 14 1.58 -4.12 8.23
C MET A 14 0.78 -3.25 7.26
N PHE A 15 -0.55 -3.36 7.27
CA PHE A 15 -1.41 -2.57 6.40
C PHE A 15 -1.27 -1.07 6.69
N GLY A 16 -1.34 -0.67 7.96
CA GLY A 16 -1.15 0.72 8.37
C GLY A 16 0.23 1.26 7.96
N GLY A 17 1.29 0.48 8.18
CA GLY A 17 2.65 0.84 7.80
C GLY A 17 2.80 1.05 6.29
N VAL A 18 2.25 0.13 5.48
CA VAL A 18 2.24 0.25 4.01
C VAL A 18 1.45 1.47 3.56
N MET A 19 0.27 1.74 4.12
CA MET A 19 -0.54 2.89 3.74
C MET A 19 0.11 4.23 4.09
N VAL A 20 0.72 4.34 5.27
CA VAL A 20 1.40 5.56 5.71
C VAL A 20 2.62 5.84 4.83
N SER A 21 3.44 4.81 4.57
CA SER A 21 4.63 4.95 3.75
C SER A 21 4.33 5.20 2.27
N ALA A 22 3.33 4.53 1.69
CA ALA A 22 2.86 4.80 0.34
C ALA A 22 2.30 6.23 0.20
N SER A 23 1.56 6.70 1.21
CA SER A 23 1.01 8.06 1.24
C SER A 23 2.11 9.12 1.34
N ALA A 24 3.11 8.92 2.21
CA ALA A 24 4.28 9.80 2.30
C ALA A 24 5.04 9.89 0.97
N LEU A 25 5.18 8.76 0.28
CA LEU A 25 5.82 8.71 -1.04
C LEU A 25 5.00 9.44 -2.11
N ALA A 26 3.68 9.27 -2.12
CA ALA A 26 2.79 9.97 -3.04
C ALA A 26 2.83 11.49 -2.82
N ILE A 27 2.85 11.94 -1.55
CA ILE A 27 2.99 13.37 -1.21
C ILE A 27 4.35 13.91 -1.68
N TYR A 28 5.43 13.16 -1.49
CA TYR A 28 6.76 13.55 -1.96
C TYR A 28 6.81 13.68 -3.49
N ALA A 29 6.31 12.68 -4.21
CA ALA A 29 6.26 12.69 -5.67
C ALA A 29 5.42 13.86 -6.19
N TRP A 30 4.27 14.12 -5.56
CA TRP A 30 3.41 15.28 -5.84
C TRP A 30 4.13 16.61 -5.63
N PHE A 31 4.80 16.77 -4.49
CA PHE A 31 5.56 17.98 -4.20
C PHE A 31 6.69 18.19 -5.21
N PHE A 32 7.43 17.13 -5.56
CA PHE A 32 8.50 17.18 -6.54
C PHE A 32 8.00 17.58 -7.94
N ALA A 33 6.91 16.99 -8.42
CA ALA A 33 6.33 17.34 -9.71
C ALA A 33 5.83 18.79 -9.73
N ARG A 34 5.22 19.25 -8.62
CA ARG A 34 4.76 20.63 -8.48
C ARG A 34 5.90 21.64 -8.53
N GLN A 35 7.07 21.33 -7.98
CA GLN A 35 8.27 22.17 -8.10
C GLN A 35 8.76 22.31 -9.55
N ARG A 36 8.44 21.34 -10.41
CA ARG A 36 8.83 21.29 -11.83
C ARG A 36 7.73 21.80 -12.77
N GLY A 37 6.58 22.21 -12.23
CA GLY A 37 5.41 22.59 -13.04
C GLY A 37 4.76 21.42 -13.78
N LEU A 38 5.00 20.18 -13.35
CA LEU A 38 4.43 18.98 -13.94
C LEU A 38 3.10 18.61 -13.25
N ASP A 39 2.07 18.32 -14.03
CA ASP A 39 0.78 17.85 -13.52
C ASP A 39 0.68 16.31 -13.59
N ILE A 40 0.88 15.64 -12.45
CA ILE A 40 0.84 14.17 -12.35
C ILE A 40 -0.58 13.60 -12.58
N ASN A 41 -1.63 14.42 -12.51
CA ASN A 41 -2.98 13.95 -12.82
C ASN A 41 -3.20 13.81 -14.34
N THR A 42 -2.27 14.32 -15.16
CA THR A 42 -2.28 14.15 -16.62
C THR A 42 -1.36 13.00 -17.03
N PHE A 43 -1.71 12.31 -18.12
CA PHE A 43 -0.89 11.21 -18.65
C PHE A 43 0.50 11.70 -19.07
N GLU A 44 0.59 12.90 -19.67
CA GLU A 44 1.85 13.51 -20.08
C GLU A 44 2.74 13.85 -18.87
N GLY A 45 2.19 14.46 -17.82
CA GLY A 45 2.96 14.79 -16.62
C GLY A 45 3.39 13.56 -15.83
N ALA A 46 2.54 12.52 -15.73
CA ALA A 46 2.92 11.24 -15.15
C ALA A 46 4.03 10.54 -15.96
N GLY A 47 3.94 10.59 -17.29
CA GLY A 47 4.96 10.06 -18.20
C GLY A 47 6.31 10.76 -18.05
N GLU A 48 6.32 12.09 -17.91
CA GLU A 48 7.55 12.85 -17.75
C GLU A 48 8.22 12.59 -16.38
N VAL A 49 7.44 12.49 -15.30
CA VAL A 49 7.96 12.09 -13.98
C VAL A 49 8.54 10.66 -14.03
N HIS A 50 7.87 9.75 -14.74
CA HIS A 50 8.39 8.39 -14.94
C HIS A 50 9.69 8.38 -15.75
N ARG A 51 9.77 9.19 -16.82
CA ARG A 51 10.99 9.35 -17.62
C ARG A 51 12.15 9.87 -16.77
N LEU A 52 11.92 10.92 -15.98
CA LEU A 52 12.90 11.50 -15.06
C LEU A 52 13.37 10.51 -13.98
N ALA A 53 12.48 9.63 -13.53
CA ALA A 53 12.86 8.57 -12.61
C ALA A 53 13.73 7.50 -13.29
N MET A 54 13.45 7.14 -14.54
CA MET A 54 14.22 6.13 -15.29
C MET A 54 15.57 6.63 -15.79
N THR A 55 15.76 7.94 -15.96
CA THR A 55 17.07 8.53 -16.31
C THR A 55 18.04 8.60 -15.12
N PHE A 56 17.60 8.29 -13.89
CA PHE A 56 18.41 8.32 -12.67
C PHE A 56 19.11 9.66 -12.36
N GLU A 57 18.71 10.76 -13.01
CA GLU A 57 19.22 12.11 -12.74
C GLU A 57 18.95 12.53 -11.29
N HIS A 58 17.80 12.12 -10.76
CA HIS A 58 17.40 12.33 -9.37
C HIS A 58 17.29 10.99 -8.65
N LYS A 59 18.42 10.46 -8.18
CA LYS A 59 18.52 9.15 -7.50
C LYS A 59 17.43 8.91 -6.44
N LEU A 60 17.11 9.93 -5.65
CA LEU A 60 16.07 9.85 -4.61
C LEU A 60 14.66 9.72 -5.22
N LEU A 61 14.32 10.49 -6.26
CA LEU A 61 13.07 10.33 -6.99
C LEU A 61 12.98 8.96 -7.63
N SER A 62 14.05 8.50 -8.30
CA SER A 62 14.11 7.19 -8.95
C SER A 62 13.86 6.05 -7.97
N LEU A 63 14.57 6.05 -6.84
CA LEU A 63 14.36 5.07 -5.77
C LEU A 63 12.92 5.10 -5.25
N LEU A 64 12.39 6.29 -4.99
CA LEU A 64 11.03 6.44 -4.50
C LEU A 64 9.99 5.98 -5.53
N LEU A 65 10.19 6.26 -6.82
CA LEU A 65 9.26 5.81 -7.85
C LEU A 65 9.28 4.29 -8.00
N ILE A 66 10.46 3.67 -7.94
CA ILE A 66 10.59 2.20 -7.96
C ILE A 66 9.93 1.58 -6.73
N LEU A 67 10.16 2.15 -5.54
CA LEU A 67 9.48 1.74 -4.30
C LEU A 67 7.96 1.87 -4.46
N GLY A 68 7.48 3.00 -4.98
CA GLY A 68 6.08 3.32 -5.26
C GLY A 68 5.39 2.33 -6.18
N LEU A 69 6.00 2.04 -7.33
CA LEU A 69 5.39 1.24 -8.39
C LEU A 69 5.54 -0.27 -8.20
N TYR A 70 6.61 -0.73 -7.58
CA TYR A 70 6.93 -2.16 -7.51
C TYR A 70 6.89 -2.71 -6.09
N VAL A 71 7.48 -1.99 -5.12
CA VAL A 71 7.63 -2.52 -3.76
C VAL A 71 6.35 -2.36 -2.95
N PHE A 72 5.72 -1.18 -2.97
CA PHE A 72 4.51 -0.93 -2.19
C PHE A 72 3.30 -1.78 -2.60
N PRO A 73 3.01 -1.97 -3.91
CA PRO A 73 1.93 -2.87 -4.31
C PRO A 73 2.18 -4.31 -3.89
N LEU A 74 3.44 -4.77 -3.96
CA LEU A 74 3.82 -6.09 -3.47
C LEU A 74 3.66 -6.20 -1.94
N LEU A 75 4.12 -5.20 -1.18
CA LEU A 75 3.94 -5.16 0.27
C LEU A 75 2.46 -5.10 0.68
N LEU A 76 1.64 -4.37 -0.08
CA LEU A 76 0.20 -4.32 0.12
C LEU A 76 -0.41 -5.70 -0.10
N ALA A 77 -0.06 -6.40 -1.18
CA ALA A 77 -0.52 -7.76 -1.43
C ALA A 77 -0.09 -8.72 -0.30
N LEU A 78 1.17 -8.64 0.15
CA LEU A 78 1.69 -9.45 1.25
C LEU A 78 1.04 -9.12 2.60
N SER A 79 0.56 -7.89 2.80
CA SER A 79 -0.14 -7.49 4.04
C SER A 79 -1.46 -8.26 4.24
N PHE A 80 -2.04 -8.83 3.17
CA PHE A 80 -3.21 -9.71 3.28
C PHE A 80 -2.86 -11.14 3.73
N GLY A 81 -1.59 -11.54 3.70
CA GLY A 81 -1.16 -12.89 4.11
C GLY A 81 -1.60 -13.27 5.53
N PRO A 82 -1.32 -12.45 6.56
CA PRO A 82 -1.78 -12.69 7.93
C PRO A 82 -3.32 -12.75 8.07
N LEU A 83 -4.05 -11.96 7.26
CA LEU A 83 -5.51 -12.02 7.21
C LEU A 83 -5.97 -13.40 6.75
N ILE A 84 -5.48 -13.84 5.59
CA ILE A 84 -5.83 -15.12 4.97
C ILE A 84 -5.45 -16.28 5.90
N TRP A 85 -4.25 -16.23 6.46
CA TRP A 85 -3.78 -17.23 7.42
C TRP A 85 -4.69 -17.31 8.65
N GLY A 86 -5.08 -16.18 9.23
CA GLY A 86 -6.00 -16.18 10.37
C GLY A 86 -7.39 -16.69 10.03
N LEU A 87 -7.89 -16.45 8.81
CA LEU A 87 -9.16 -17.02 8.37
C LEU A 87 -9.11 -18.56 8.33
N PHE A 88 -8.01 -19.15 7.84
CA PHE A 88 -7.80 -20.60 7.86
C PHE A 88 -7.71 -21.18 9.29
N GLN A 89 -7.25 -20.40 10.25
CA GLN A 89 -7.17 -20.79 11.67
C GLN A 89 -8.49 -20.53 12.43
N GLY A 90 -9.55 -20.07 11.77
CA GLY A 90 -10.84 -19.78 12.38
C GLY A 90 -10.91 -18.44 13.13
N CYS A 91 -9.96 -17.52 12.91
CA CYS A 91 -10.00 -16.20 13.53
C CYS A 91 -11.09 -15.32 12.90
N GLU A 92 -11.90 -14.67 13.75
CA GLU A 92 -12.90 -13.69 13.32
C GLU A 92 -12.33 -12.27 13.21
N TYR A 93 -12.31 -11.73 11.99
CA TYR A 93 -11.96 -10.33 11.75
C TYR A 93 -13.24 -9.49 11.59
N ARG A 94 -13.65 -8.79 12.65
CA ARG A 94 -14.76 -7.84 12.58
C ARG A 94 -14.27 -6.49 12.04
N LEU A 95 -14.51 -6.24 10.75
CA LEU A 95 -14.53 -4.88 10.22
C LEU A 95 -15.74 -4.19 10.86
N SER A 96 -15.51 -3.07 11.57
CA SER A 96 -16.56 -2.37 12.29
C SER A 96 -17.74 -2.02 11.37
N GLY A 97 -18.95 -2.49 11.73
CA GLY A 97 -20.21 -2.13 11.06
C GLY A 97 -21.06 -3.33 10.64
N ARG A 98 -22.03 -3.70 11.48
CA ARG A 98 -23.31 -4.46 11.29
C ARG A 98 -23.40 -5.71 10.36
N ASN A 99 -22.45 -5.99 9.47
CA ASN A 99 -22.50 -7.02 8.42
C ASN A 99 -21.25 -7.93 8.41
N SER A 100 -20.81 -8.39 9.57
CA SER A 100 -19.71 -9.37 9.71
C SER A 100 -20.02 -10.76 9.10
N HIS A 101 -21.25 -10.99 8.64
CA HIS A 101 -21.71 -12.28 8.08
C HIS A 101 -21.41 -12.46 6.58
N ILE A 102 -21.01 -11.41 5.84
CA ILE A 102 -20.84 -11.50 4.38
C ILE A 102 -19.50 -12.15 4.01
N VAL A 103 -18.42 -11.90 4.78
CA VAL A 103 -17.09 -12.45 4.49
C VAL A 103 -17.05 -13.97 4.66
N TRP A 104 -17.76 -14.51 5.66
CA TRP A 104 -17.84 -15.96 5.91
C TRP A 104 -18.50 -16.76 4.78
N LYS A 105 -19.28 -16.12 3.91
CA LYS A 105 -20.02 -16.79 2.83
C LYS A 105 -19.23 -16.92 1.52
N LEU A 106 -18.12 -16.19 1.37
CA LEU A 106 -17.28 -16.20 0.18
C LEU A 106 -16.15 -17.24 0.23
N VAL A 107 -15.87 -17.81 1.41
CA VAL A 107 -14.76 -18.74 1.65
C VAL A 107 -15.26 -20.18 1.86
N ARG A 108 -16.58 -20.42 1.84
CA ARG A 108 -17.16 -21.77 1.87
C ARG A 108 -17.62 -22.20 0.50
#